data_AF-A0A8J3DR17-F1
#
_entry.id   AF-A0A8J3DR17-F1
#
_cell.length_a   1.000
_cell.length_b   1.000
_cell.length_c   1.000
_cell.angle_alpha   90.00
_cell.angle_beta   90.00
_cell.angle_gamma   90.00
#
_symmetry.space_group_name_H-M   'P 1'
#
loop_
_entity.id
_entity.type
_entity.pdbx_description
1 polymer ?
#
loop_
_entity_poly.entity_id
_entity_poly.type
_entity_poly.pdbx_seq_one_letter_code
_entity_poly.pdbx_strand_id
1 'polypeptide(L)' 'MLVGYMRVSSADDRQSVDLQRDALITAGVDERHLDQDKASGTRDDRPGLNACMEDLRSGDCLVVWKPDRLG' A
#
# COMPACT_ATOMS: atom_id res chain seq x y z
N MET A 1 -6.21 -14.42 0.33
CA MET A 1 -5.26 -13.72 1.24
C MET A 1 -5.50 -12.23 1.12
N LEU A 2 -5.22 -11.44 2.17
CA LEU A 2 -5.28 -9.98 2.11
C LEU A 2 -3.85 -9.45 2.02
N VAL A 3 -3.56 -8.68 0.98
CA VAL A 3 -2.28 -7.99 0.79
C VAL A 3 -2.57 -6.50 0.91
N GLY A 4 -1.76 -5.75 1.65
CA GLY A 4 -2.00 -4.33 1.90
C GLY A 4 -0.91 -3.48 1.27
N TYR A 5 -1.33 -2.42 0.60
CA TYR A 5 -0.42 -1.46 0.00
C TYR A 5 -0.63 -0.05 0.56
N MET A 6 0.47 0.57 0.98
CA MET A 6 0.54 1.93 1.51
C MET A 6 1.40 2.81 0.63
N ARG A 7 0.99 4.08 0.49
CA ARG A 7 1.81 5.07 -0.22
C ARG A 7 1.85 6.37 0.54
N VAL A 8 3.05 6.90 0.71
CA VAL A 8 3.27 8.25 1.21
C VAL A 8 3.97 9.09 0.16
N SER A 9 3.48 10.32 -0.02
CA SER A 9 4.09 11.25 -0.96
C SER A 9 5.46 11.67 -0.45
N SER A 10 6.48 11.62 -1.31
CA SER A 10 7.81 12.17 -0.97
C SER A 10 7.77 13.68 -0.71
N ALA A 11 6.76 14.38 -1.23
CA ALA A 11 6.57 15.82 -1.12
C ALA A 11 5.64 16.25 0.04
N ASP A 12 4.93 15.32 0.67
CA ASP A 12 3.95 15.64 1.72
C ASP A 12 4.07 14.65 2.89
N ASP A 13 4.87 15.03 3.88
CA ASP A 13 5.05 14.31 5.15
C ASP A 13 3.78 14.29 6.03
N ARG A 14 2.66 14.90 5.60
CA ARG A 14 1.38 14.83 6.32
C ARG A 14 0.65 13.50 6.07
N GLN A 15 1.11 12.70 5.12
CA GLN A 15 0.61 11.34 4.94
C GLN A 15 1.27 10.43 5.98
N SER A 16 0.63 10.25 7.14
CA SER A 16 1.16 9.34 8.16
C SER A 16 1.04 7.89 7.69
N VAL A 17 2.18 7.25 7.43
CA VAL A 17 2.28 5.80 7.16
C VAL A 17 1.54 5.02 8.25
N ASP A 18 1.69 5.43 9.49
CA ASP A 18 1.13 4.76 10.67
C ASP A 18 -0.40 4.67 10.62
N LEU A 19 -1.08 5.73 10.16
CA LEU A 19 -2.54 5.72 10.01
C LEU A 19 -3.01 4.79 8.89
N GLN A 20 -2.22 4.66 7.81
CA GLN A 20 -2.52 3.70 6.74
C GLN A 20 -2.30 2.27 7.23
N ARG A 21 -1.20 2.05 7.95
CA ARG A 21 -0.84 0.74 8.51
C ARG A 21 -1.92 0.25 9.46
N ASP A 22 -2.31 1.08 10.43
CA ASP A 22 -3.33 0.71 11.42
C ASP A 22 -4.69 0.39 10.76
N ALA A 23 -5.07 1.18 9.74
CA ALA A 23 -6.28 0.92 8.97
C ALA A 23 -6.23 -0.41 8.20
N LEU A 24 -5.08 -0.77 7.62
CA LEU A 24 -4.91 -2.03 6.89
C LEU A 24 -4.89 -3.24 7.84
N ILE A 25 -4.21 -3.12 8.98
CA ILE A 25 -4.22 -4.15 10.03
C ILE A 25 -5.65 -4.36 10.54
N THR A 26 -6.39 -3.28 10.79
CA THR A 26 -7.80 -3.33 11.21
C THR A 26 -8.70 -3.96 10.14
N ALA A 27 -8.38 -3.78 8.86
CA ALA A 27 -9.07 -4.45 7.76
C ALA A 27 -8.76 -5.96 7.65
N GLY A 28 -7.84 -6.47 8.47
CA GLY A 28 -7.45 -7.88 8.52
C GLY A 28 -6.24 -8.24 7.66
N VAL A 29 -5.50 -7.25 7.15
CA VAL A 29 -4.23 -7.49 6.47
C VAL A 29 -3.18 -7.88 7.50
N ASP A 30 -2.48 -8.99 7.26
CA ASP A 30 -1.37 -9.42 8.10
C ASP A 30 -0.16 -8.53 7.85
N GLU A 31 0.55 -8.15 8.92
CA GLU A 31 1.69 -7.22 8.85
C GLU A 31 2.82 -7.70 7.93
N ARG A 32 2.91 -9.00 7.66
CA ARG A 32 3.90 -9.59 6.74
C ARG A 32 3.58 -9.34 5.27
N HIS A 33 2.33 -9.01 4.95
CA HIS A 33 1.84 -8.71 3.60
C HIS A 33 1.52 -7.22 3.45
N LEU A 34 2.23 -6.37 4.19
CA LEU A 34 2.15 -4.92 4.08
C LEU A 34 3.38 -4.38 3.37
N ASP A 35 3.18 -3.83 2.17
CA ASP A 35 4.20 -3.11 1.43
C ASP A 35 3.92 -1.61 1.43
N GLN A 36 4.98 -0.81 1.32
CA GLN A 36 4.90 0.64 1.26
C GLN A 36 5.83 1.23 0.21
N ASP A 37 5.38 2.31 -0.43
CA ASP A 37 6.22 3.17 -1.26
C ASP A 37 6.24 4.61 -0.77
N LYS A 38 7.40 5.26 -0.94
CA LYS A 38 7.56 6.71 -0.79
C LYS A 38 7.70 7.34 -2.16
N ALA A 39 6.59 7.82 -2.72
CA ALA A 39 6.52 8.29 -4.11
C ALA A 39 5.49 9.42 -4.27
N SER A 40 5.87 10.51 -4.94
CA SER A 40 4.96 11.60 -5.29
C SER A 40 4.27 11.34 -6.64
N GLY A 41 3.10 10.71 -6.63
CA GLY A 41 2.24 10.62 -7.81
C GLY A 41 2.82 9.87 -9.03
N THR A 42 2.37 10.26 -10.23
CA THR A 42 2.24 9.46 -11.46
C THR A 42 3.54 8.93 -12.10
N ARG A 43 4.74 9.17 -11.53
CA ARG A 43 6.02 8.90 -12.21
C ARG A 43 7.21 8.46 -11.35
N ASP A 44 6.98 7.99 -10.13
CA ASP A 44 8.05 7.35 -9.35
C ASP A 44 7.97 5.83 -9.48
N ASP A 45 9.11 5.15 -9.56
CA ASP A 45 9.19 3.69 -9.46
C ASP A 45 8.51 3.24 -8.16
N ARG A 46 7.54 2.33 -8.26
CA ARG A 46 6.73 1.81 -7.15
C ARG A 46 7.09 0.35 -6.87
N PRO A 47 8.29 0.06 -6.34
CA PRO A 47 8.72 -1.31 -6.09
C PRO A 47 7.79 -2.03 -5.10
N GLY A 48 7.23 -1.33 -4.10
CA GLY A 48 6.29 -1.92 -3.15
C GLY A 48 4.97 -2.36 -3.81
N LEU A 49 4.42 -1.51 -4.69
CA LEU A 49 3.22 -1.89 -5.45
C LEU A 49 3.48 -3.08 -6.38
N ASN A 50 4.63 -3.09 -7.05
CA ASN A 50 5.00 -4.20 -7.92
C ASN A 50 5.14 -5.50 -7.13
N ALA A 51 5.79 -5.47 -5.97
CA ALA A 51 5.92 -6.64 -5.10
C ALA A 51 4.55 -7.19 -4.66
N CYS A 52 3.62 -6.32 -4.25
CA CYS A 52 2.24 -6.70 -3.98
C CYS A 52 1.60 -7.40 -5.18
N MET A 53 1.74 -6.82 -6.38
CA MET A 53 1.14 -7.37 -7.60
C MET A 53 1.76 -8.72 -8.00
N GLU A 54 3.03 -8.96 -7.70
CA GLU A 54 3.71 -10.24 -7.92
C GLU A 54 3.31 -11.31 -6.89
N ASP A 55 3.02 -10.92 -5.64
CA ASP A 55 2.56 -11.83 -4.58
C ASP A 55 1.10 -12.25 -4.76
N LEU A 56 0.26 -11.37 -5.32
CA LEU A 56 -1.16 -11.61 -5.53
C LEU A 56 -1.43 -12.81 -6.44
N ARG A 57 -2.23 -13.76 -5.94
CA ARG A 57 -2.76 -14.88 -6.71
C ARG A 57 -4.26 -14.74 -6.92
N SER A 58 -4.80 -15.58 -7.81
CA SER A 58 -6.25 -15.66 -8.03
C SER A 58 -6.97 -16.00 -6.72
N GLY A 59 -7.87 -15.10 -6.29
CA GLY A 59 -8.61 -15.22 -5.03
C GLY A 59 -8.04 -14.37 -3.88
N ASP A 60 -6.90 -13.72 -4.09
CA ASP A 60 -6.37 -12.72 -3.16
C ASP A 60 -6.98 -11.34 -3.40
N CYS A 61 -6.91 -10.49 -2.38
CA CYS A 61 -7.45 -9.13 -2.43
C CYS A 61 -6.37 -8.14 -2.01
N LEU A 62 -6.11 -7.16 -2.87
CA LEU A 62 -5.29 -6.00 -2.55
C LEU A 62 -6.13 -4.96 -1.82
N VAL A 63 -5.72 -4.63 -0.61
CA VAL A 63 -6.36 -3.63 0.25
C VAL A 63 -5.51 -2.37 0.23
N VAL A 64 -6.14 -1.24 -0.07
CA VAL A 64 -5.52 0.08 -0.05
C VAL A 64 -6.34 1.02 0.82
N TRP A 65 -5.67 1.95 1.50
CA TRP A 65 -6.37 2.88 2.40
C TRP A 65 -7.32 3.84 1.66
N LYS A 66 -6.91 4.33 0.49
CA LYS A 66 -7.74 5.15 -0.41
C LYS A 66 -7.42 4.79 -1.86
N PRO A 67 -8.41 4.78 -2.78
CA PRO A 67 -8.19 4.48 -4.19
C PRO A 67 -7.15 5.38 -4.87
N ASP A 68 -7.08 6.65 -4.45
CA ASP A 68 -6.08 7.63 -4.88
C ASP A 68 -4.62 7.19 -4.63
N ARG A 69 -4.38 6.21 -3.74
CA ARG A 69 -3.02 5.70 -3.47
C ARG A 69 -2.49 4.80 -4.60
N LEU A 70 -3.35 4.32 -5.50
CA LEU A 70 -2.96 3.58 -6.71
C LEU A 70 -2.62 4.50 -7.89
N GLY A 71 -3.09 5.76 -7.88
CA GLY A 71 -2.93 6.74 -8.96
C GLY A 71 -1.63 7.53 -8.89
#